data_AF-A0A953G1P0-F1
#
_entry.id   AF-A0A953G1P0-F1
#
_cell.length_a   1.000
_cell.length_b   1.000
_cell.length_c   1.000
_cell.angle_alpha   90.00
_cell.angle_beta   90.00
_cell.angle_gamma   90.00
#
_symmetry.space_group_name_H-M   'P 1'
#
loop_
_entity.id
_entity.type
_entity.pdbx_description
1 polymer ?
#
loop_
_entity_poly.entity_id
_entity_poly.type
_entity_poly.pdbx_seq_one_letter_code
_entity_poly.pdbx_strand_id
1 'polypeptide(L)'
;MINSHLMKKYFVPFTGETPASITVNGHRLVILTQDKEALEESLGFIGADHIETVRTGRTQRDDKREFDRIATLARGGVVVAPYGAHVQEIIRNLEAELPWLQ
;
A
#
# COMPACT_ATOMS: atom_id res chain seq x y z
N MET A 1 24.51 -0.28 23.04
CA MET A 1 23.70 0.77 22.40
C MET A 1 22.52 0.11 21.73
N ILE A 2 21.30 0.26 22.27
CA ILE A 2 20.10 -0.30 21.66
C ILE A 2 19.76 0.59 20.47
N ASN A 3 19.96 0.09 19.26
CA ASN A 3 19.48 0.75 18.05
C ASN A 3 17.96 0.88 18.15
N SER A 4 17.47 2.11 18.31
CA SER A 4 16.06 2.45 18.12
C SER A 4 15.69 2.19 16.66
N HIS A 5 15.37 0.95 16.31
CA HIS A 5 14.65 0.66 15.07
C HIS A 5 13.24 1.25 15.21
N LEU A 6 13.07 2.39 14.55
CA LEU A 6 11.87 3.21 14.53
C LEU A 6 10.67 2.38 14.04
N MET A 7 9.54 2.51 14.75
CA MET A 7 8.24 2.05 14.23
C MET A 7 8.02 2.70 12.87
N LYS A 8 7.77 1.90 11.85
CA LYS A 8 7.51 2.45 10.51
C LYS A 8 6.06 2.90 10.44
N LYS A 9 5.87 4.02 9.77
CA LYS A 9 4.57 4.58 9.46
C LYS A 9 4.29 4.33 7.99
N TYR A 10 3.16 3.70 7.70
CA TYR A 10 2.62 3.54 6.37
C TYR A 10 1.28 4.28 6.27
N PHE A 11 1.00 4.76 5.07
CA PHE A 11 -0.23 5.43 4.68
C PHE A 11 -0.96 4.51 3.72
N VAL A 12 -2.24 4.29 4.00
CA VAL A 12 -3.07 3.34 3.28
C VAL A 12 -4.34 4.08 2.86
N PRO A 13 -4.71 4.03 1.57
CA PRO A 13 -5.92 4.67 1.10
C PRO A 13 -7.14 3.83 1.46
N PHE A 14 -8.24 4.48 1.80
CA PHE A 14 -9.51 3.84 2.17
C PHE A 14 -10.67 4.43 1.37
N THR A 15 -11.75 3.65 1.29
CA THR A 15 -13.07 4.07 0.84
C THR A 15 -14.05 3.62 1.92
N GLY A 16 -14.54 4.56 2.73
CA GLY A 16 -15.25 4.23 3.96
C GLY A 16 -14.41 3.34 4.89
N GLU A 17 -14.92 2.16 5.26
CA GLU A 17 -14.22 1.25 6.19
C GLU A 17 -13.31 0.22 5.49
N THR A 18 -13.21 0.28 4.15
CA THR A 18 -12.46 -0.71 3.35
C THR A 18 -11.22 -0.10 2.72
N PRO A 19 -10.05 -0.78 2.72
CA PRO A 19 -8.88 -0.29 2.00
C PRO A 19 -9.21 -0.13 0.51
N ALA A 20 -8.93 1.04 -0.02
CA ALA A 20 -9.09 1.31 -1.45
C ALA A 20 -8.08 0.46 -2.22
N SER A 21 -8.54 -0.11 -3.33
CA SER A 21 -7.73 -1.04 -4.11
C SER A 21 -7.88 -0.75 -5.59
N ILE A 22 -6.81 -1.02 -6.32
CA ILE A 22 -6.76 -0.99 -7.76
C ILE A 22 -6.77 -2.42 -8.30
N THR A 23 -7.16 -2.58 -9.55
CA THR A 23 -7.05 -3.88 -10.24
C THR A 23 -5.99 -3.75 -11.33
N VAL A 24 -4.96 -4.59 -11.25
CA VAL A 24 -3.88 -4.68 -12.24
C VAL A 24 -3.83 -6.11 -12.75
N ASN A 25 -3.98 -6.31 -14.06
CA ASN A 25 -4.01 -7.64 -14.69
C ASN A 25 -4.95 -8.65 -13.99
N GLY A 26 -6.12 -8.18 -13.52
CA GLY A 26 -7.10 -9.01 -12.81
C GLY A 26 -6.80 -9.24 -11.31
N HIS A 27 -5.67 -8.75 -10.80
CA HIS A 27 -5.32 -8.83 -9.39
C HIS A 27 -5.69 -7.55 -8.66
N ARG A 28 -6.42 -7.69 -7.55
CA ARG A 28 -6.76 -6.59 -6.65
C ARG A 28 -5.58 -6.27 -5.74
N LEU A 29 -5.12 -5.03 -5.71
CA LEU A 29 -3.95 -4.59 -4.96
C LEU A 29 -4.26 -3.33 -4.16
N VAL A 30 -3.79 -3.28 -2.91
CA VAL A 30 -3.74 -2.06 -2.09
C VAL A 30 -2.33 -1.50 -2.10
N ILE A 31 -2.19 -0.21 -2.37
CA ILE A 31 -0.90 0.47 -2.34
C ILE A 31 -0.69 1.09 -0.96
N LEU A 32 0.42 0.75 -0.32
CA LEU A 32 0.87 1.34 0.93
C LEU A 32 2.12 2.16 0.65
N THR A 33 2.25 3.32 1.26
CA THR A 33 3.44 4.16 1.09
C THR A 33 3.90 4.76 2.41
N GLN A 34 5.17 5.15 2.50
CA GLN A 34 5.67 5.97 3.61
C GLN A 34 5.58 7.47 3.31
N ASP A 35 5.15 7.83 2.09
CA ASP A 35 5.00 9.19 1.61
C ASP A 35 3.51 9.55 1.52
N LYS A 36 3.01 10.35 2.47
CA LYS A 36 1.60 10.70 2.53
C LYS A 36 1.21 11.62 1.38
N GLU A 37 2.06 12.57 1.03
CA GLU A 37 1.74 13.64 0.06
C GLU A 37 1.56 13.03 -1.33
N ALA A 38 2.46 12.14 -1.74
CA ALA A 38 2.34 11.40 -3.00
C ALA A 38 1.05 10.56 -3.08
N LEU A 39 0.58 10.01 -1.95
CA LEU A 39 -0.69 9.27 -1.90
C LEU A 39 -1.91 10.20 -1.96
N GLU A 40 -1.87 11.35 -1.28
CA GLU A 40 -2.97 12.33 -1.25
C GLU A 40 -3.30 12.83 -2.65
N GLU A 41 -2.28 13.15 -3.45
CA GLU A 41 -2.44 13.54 -4.85
C GLU A 41 -3.06 12.43 -5.71
N SER A 42 -2.96 11.19 -5.26
CA SER A 42 -3.38 10.00 -6.00
C SER A 42 -4.73 9.42 -5.56
N LEU A 43 -5.35 9.90 -4.46
CA LEU A 43 -6.56 9.29 -3.88
C LEU A 43 -7.72 9.19 -4.87
N GLY A 44 -7.99 10.28 -5.60
CA GLY A 44 -9.07 10.32 -6.58
C GLY A 44 -8.89 9.29 -7.70
N PHE A 45 -7.64 8.99 -8.08
CA PHE A 45 -7.34 8.02 -9.14
C PHE A 45 -7.62 6.57 -8.71
N ILE A 46 -7.52 6.29 -7.42
CA ILE A 46 -7.72 4.94 -6.87
C ILE A 46 -9.08 4.77 -6.18
N GLY A 47 -9.97 5.76 -6.31
CA GLY A 47 -11.32 5.73 -5.74
C GLY A 47 -11.36 5.81 -4.21
N ALA A 48 -10.31 6.38 -3.60
CA ALA A 48 -10.21 6.54 -2.15
C ALA A 48 -10.78 7.89 -1.70
N ASP A 49 -11.39 7.93 -0.51
CA ASP A 49 -11.91 9.14 0.13
C ASP A 49 -11.00 9.68 1.25
N HIS A 50 -10.27 8.80 1.96
CA HIS A 50 -9.30 9.21 2.98
C HIS A 50 -8.08 8.30 3.05
N ILE A 51 -7.11 8.72 3.89
CA ILE A 51 -5.89 7.98 4.19
C ILE A 51 -5.88 7.60 5.66
N GLU A 52 -5.67 6.31 5.93
CA GLU A 52 -5.37 5.82 7.26
C GLU A 52 -3.87 5.66 7.48
N THR A 53 -3.46 5.92 8.72
CA THR A 53 -2.09 5.65 9.17
C THR A 53 -2.01 4.27 9.78
N VAL A 54 -1.16 3.42 9.23
CA VAL A 54 -0.82 2.12 9.79
C VAL A 54 0.58 2.20 10.39
N ARG A 55 0.69 1.93 11.69
CA ARG A 55 1.98 1.85 12.37
C ARG A 55 2.37 0.38 12.50
N THR A 56 3.52 0.02 11.98
CA THR A 56 4.04 -1.32 12.16
C THR A 56 4.99 -1.37 13.36
N GLY A 57 5.27 -2.59 13.81
CA GLY A 57 6.16 -2.84 14.94
C GLY A 57 7.64 -2.65 14.59
N ARG A 58 8.51 -3.31 15.35
CA ARG A 58 9.97 -3.17 15.20
C ARG A 58 10.57 -4.22 14.28
N THR A 59 9.78 -5.22 13.87
CA THR A 59 10.26 -6.38 13.14
C THR A 59 9.55 -6.51 11.80
N GLN A 60 10.20 -7.16 10.83
CA GLN A 60 9.55 -7.51 9.56
C GLN A 60 8.32 -8.41 9.75
N ARG A 61 8.26 -9.18 10.85
CA ARG A 61 7.10 -9.99 11.19
C ARG A 61 5.90 -9.12 11.57
N ASP A 62 6.14 -7.98 12.22
CA ASP A 62 5.09 -7.02 12.56
C ASP A 62 4.59 -6.31 11.29
N ASP A 63 5.51 -5.90 10.40
CA ASP A 63 5.18 -5.35 9.08
C ASP A 63 4.27 -6.33 8.32
N LYS A 64 4.71 -7.60 8.20
CA LYS A 64 3.96 -8.66 7.52
C LYS A 64 2.56 -8.85 8.09
N ARG A 65 2.43 -8.87 9.43
CA ARG A 65 1.12 -9.08 10.08
C ARG A 65 0.13 -7.97 9.74
N GLU A 66 0.57 -6.72 9.74
CA GLU A 66 -0.31 -5.60 9.36
C GLU A 66 -0.64 -5.60 7.87
N PHE A 67 0.32 -5.95 7.01
CA PHE A 67 0.07 -6.04 5.58
C PHE A 67 -0.89 -7.19 5.24
N ASP A 68 -0.75 -8.35 5.87
CA ASP A 68 -1.67 -9.47 5.73
C ASP A 68 -3.10 -9.09 6.18
N ARG A 69 -3.22 -8.27 7.23
CA ARG A 69 -4.52 -7.74 7.69
C ARG A 69 -5.16 -6.86 6.60
N ILE A 70 -4.40 -5.94 6.02
CA ILE A 70 -4.87 -5.04 4.96
C ILE A 70 -5.26 -5.81 3.69
N ALA A 71 -4.40 -6.75 3.27
CA ALA A 71 -4.64 -7.66 2.16
C ALA A 71 -5.97 -8.43 2.34
N THR A 72 -6.19 -8.96 3.55
CA THR A 72 -7.42 -9.68 3.90
C THR A 72 -8.65 -8.79 3.83
N LEU A 73 -8.59 -7.57 4.39
CA LEU A 73 -9.70 -6.61 4.35
C LEU A 73 -10.05 -6.20 2.92
N ALA A 74 -9.05 -5.99 2.07
CA ALA A 74 -9.26 -5.65 0.66
C ALA A 74 -9.66 -6.85 -0.21
N ARG A 75 -9.50 -8.09 0.28
CA ARG A 75 -9.58 -9.33 -0.50
C ARG A 75 -8.62 -9.30 -1.70
N GLY A 76 -7.37 -8.90 -1.46
CA GLY A 76 -6.37 -8.68 -2.49
C GLY A 76 -4.94 -8.80 -1.96
N GLY A 77 -3.98 -8.36 -2.78
CA GLY A 77 -2.59 -8.22 -2.41
C GLY A 77 -2.25 -6.83 -1.88
N VAL A 78 -1.03 -6.69 -1.39
CA VAL A 78 -0.47 -5.44 -0.88
C VAL A 78 0.82 -5.15 -1.64
N VAL A 79 0.95 -3.90 -2.11
CA VAL A 79 2.17 -3.38 -2.73
C VAL A 79 2.68 -2.24 -1.87
N VAL A 80 3.94 -2.32 -1.46
CA VAL A 80 4.61 -1.22 -0.75
C VAL A 80 5.30 -0.35 -1.79
N ALA A 81 4.78 0.87 -1.96
CA ALA A 81 5.34 1.89 -2.83
C ALA A 81 6.74 2.32 -2.36
N PRO A 82 7.68 2.52 -3.30
CA PRO A 82 8.89 3.27 -3.02
C PRO A 82 8.56 4.69 -2.53
N TYR A 83 9.44 5.26 -1.73
CA TYR A 83 9.29 6.66 -1.28
C TYR A 83 9.33 7.61 -2.48
N GLY A 84 8.43 8.59 -2.54
CA GLY A 84 8.29 9.54 -3.64
C GLY A 84 7.70 8.98 -4.94
N ALA A 85 7.33 7.69 -5.00
CA ALA A 85 6.71 7.12 -6.18
C ALA A 85 5.22 7.50 -6.26
N HIS A 86 4.80 8.04 -7.41
CA HIS A 86 3.40 8.30 -7.70
C HIS A 86 2.65 7.00 -8.02
N VAL A 87 1.38 6.91 -7.62
CA VAL A 87 0.57 5.71 -7.82
C VAL A 87 0.46 5.31 -9.29
N GLN A 88 0.35 6.28 -10.20
CA GLN A 88 0.26 6.02 -11.64
C GLN A 88 1.53 5.35 -12.18
N GLU A 89 2.71 5.71 -11.66
CA GLU A 89 3.96 5.06 -12.01
C GLU A 89 4.02 3.63 -11.47
N ILE A 90 3.54 3.41 -10.24
CA ILE A 90 3.45 2.07 -9.65
C ILE A 90 2.55 1.18 -10.50
N ILE A 91 1.36 1.68 -10.89
CA ILE A 91 0.42 0.94 -11.74
C ILE A 91 1.09 0.58 -13.06
N ARG A 92 1.68 1.56 -13.75
CA ARG A 92 2.38 1.34 -15.03
C ARG A 92 3.49 0.30 -14.91
N ASN A 93 4.28 0.36 -13.83
CA ASN A 93 5.36 -0.59 -13.60
C ASN A 93 4.81 -1.99 -13.29
N LEU A 94 3.75 -2.11 -12.51
CA LEU A 94 3.07 -3.39 -12.25
C LEU A 94 2.49 -3.98 -13.54
N GLU A 95 1.84 -3.17 -14.38
CA GLU A 95 1.33 -3.63 -15.68
C GLU A 95 2.45 -4.13 -16.59
N ALA A 96 3.60 -3.45 -16.59
CA ALA A 96 4.76 -3.81 -17.40
C ALA A 96 5.53 -5.04 -16.88
N GLU A 97 5.61 -5.21 -15.55
CA GLU A 97 6.36 -6.29 -14.90
C GLU A 97 5.53 -7.56 -14.60
N LEU A 98 4.20 -7.50 -14.72
CA LEU A 98 3.28 -8.64 -14.56
C LEU A 98 2.83 -9.35 -15.87
N PRO A 99 3.67 -9.66 -16.88
CA PRO A 99 3.32 -10.61 -17.93
C PRO A 99 3.27 -12.10 -17.51
N TRP A 100 3.80 -12.48 -16.33
CA TRP A 100 4.13 -13.89 -16.00
C TRP A 100 3.47 -14.51 -14.75
N LEU A 101 2.36 -13.97 -14.25
CA LEU A 101 1.47 -14.76 -13.38
C LEU A 101 0.63 -15.70 -14.26
N GLN A 102 1.29 -16.70 -14.86
CA GLN A 102 0.64 -17.88 -15.44
C GLN A 102 0.64 -19.03 -14.44
#